data_AF-A0A7W1ZCU3-F1
#
_entry.id   AF-A0A7W1ZCU3-F1
#
_cell.length_a   1.000
_cell.length_b   1.000
_cell.length_c   1.000
_cell.angle_alpha   90.00
_cell.angle_beta   90.00
_cell.angle_gamma   90.00
#
_symmetry.space_group_name_H-M   'P 1'
#
loop_
_entity.id
_entity.type
_entity.pdbx_description
1 polymer ?
#
loop_
_entity_poly.entity_id
_entity_poly.type
_entity_poly.pdbx_seq_one_letter_code
_entity_poly.pdbx_strand_id
1 'polypeptide(L)'
;MRVFTQDEQRLLTRIRDGQGPNLYSLIDHWISGVSFQVDTTIDSVDFIFEAQGFNFHRLQEIQTIVIQAVNLLKLFEDKGYIFTFINANQLPPNPFTFGQAAINVPTIPYHFPDPRISKMFCEYSIREIFVTPELDKFINDGFITREEGRANRQWFTTKIALKVAIAALLLNMFFNILNIWIKYSDNHPPANTNAKNQTARPESKVTSDTTIVSDTVVKITTIGINSKIDTIKK
;
A
#
# COMPACT_ATOMS: atom_id res chain seq x y z
N MET A 1 -5.47 3.19 -4.00
CA MET A 1 -4.57 2.24 -4.69
C MET A 1 -4.30 2.80 -6.07
N ARG A 2 -3.07 3.21 -6.38
CA ARG A 2 -2.69 3.54 -7.76
C ARG A 2 -2.58 2.21 -8.51
N VAL A 3 -3.34 2.05 -9.58
CA VAL A 3 -3.20 0.91 -10.47
C VAL A 3 -2.09 1.25 -11.46
N PHE A 4 -1.04 0.42 -11.48
CA PHE A 4 0.05 0.60 -12.44
C PHE A 4 -0.38 0.07 -13.81
N THR A 5 -0.05 0.82 -14.86
CA THR A 5 -0.29 0.37 -16.24
C THR A 5 0.62 -0.82 -16.57
N GLN A 6 0.30 -1.56 -17.64
CA GLN A 6 1.15 -2.68 -18.08
C GLN A 6 2.57 -2.21 -18.43
N ASP A 7 2.71 -1.03 -19.03
CA ASP A 7 4.01 -0.46 -19.37
C ASP A 7 4.81 -0.05 -18.13
N GLU A 8 4.15 0.53 -17.12
CA GLU A 8 4.80 0.84 -15.83
C GLU A 8 5.27 -0.44 -15.13
N GLN A 9 4.44 -1.49 -15.08
CA GLN A 9 4.81 -2.77 -14.49
C GLN A 9 6.01 -3.39 -15.23
N ARG A 10 6.02 -3.27 -16.56
CA ARG A 10 7.14 -3.75 -17.39
C ARG A 10 8.42 -2.96 -17.12
N LEU A 11 8.33 -1.63 -17.01
CA LEU A 11 9.46 -0.78 -16.65
C LEU A 11 10.05 -1.17 -15.29
N LEU A 12 9.20 -1.38 -14.28
CA LEU A 12 9.63 -1.80 -12.94
C LEU A 12 10.29 -3.18 -12.94
N THR A 13 9.75 -4.11 -13.75
CA THR A 13 10.33 -5.44 -13.90
C THR A 13 11.72 -5.35 -14.54
N ARG A 14 11.90 -4.51 -15.56
CA ARG A 14 13.21 -4.27 -16.18
C ARG A 14 14.21 -3.65 -15.22
N ILE A 15 13.77 -2.71 -14.39
CA ILE A 15 14.59 -2.12 -13.33
C ILE A 15 15.07 -3.22 -12.39
N ARG A 16 14.16 -4.06 -11.88
CA ARG A 16 14.49 -5.18 -10.98
C ARG A 16 15.49 -6.16 -11.62
N ASP A 17 15.28 -6.51 -12.88
CA ASP A 17 16.11 -7.46 -13.61
C ASP A 17 17.46 -6.87 -14.03
N GLY A 18 17.72 -5.59 -13.75
CA GLY A 18 18.96 -4.90 -14.08
C GLY A 18 19.14 -4.67 -15.59
N GLN A 19 18.05 -4.61 -16.36
CA GLN A 19 18.08 -4.44 -17.82
C GLN A 19 18.35 -2.98 -18.23
N GLY A 20 19.47 -2.44 -17.77
CA GLY A 20 19.93 -1.10 -18.08
C GLY A 20 20.22 -0.29 -16.81
N PRO A 21 21.43 0.28 -16.69
CA PRO A 21 21.81 1.06 -15.50
C PRO A 21 21.10 2.42 -15.42
N ASN A 22 20.53 2.94 -16.50
CA ASN A 22 20.03 4.32 -16.58
C ASN A 22 18.71 4.41 -17.35
N LEU A 23 18.09 5.60 -17.32
CA LEU A 23 16.80 5.86 -17.95
C LEU A 23 16.78 5.45 -19.43
N TYR A 24 17.82 5.82 -20.20
CA TYR A 24 17.82 5.54 -21.63
C TYR A 24 17.86 4.04 -21.95
N SER A 25 18.61 3.25 -21.18
CA SER A 25 18.68 1.80 -21.34
C SER A 25 17.36 1.11 -20.94
N LEU A 26 16.63 1.70 -19.99
CA LEU A 26 15.32 1.20 -19.60
C LEU A 26 14.30 1.40 -20.70
N ILE A 27 14.29 2.58 -21.34
CA ILE A 27 13.29 2.93 -22.35
C ILE A 27 13.63 2.45 -23.77
N ASP A 28 14.87 1.98 -23.98
CA ASP A 28 15.44 1.65 -25.30
C ASP A 28 14.52 0.81 -26.20
N HIS A 29 13.86 -0.19 -25.62
CA HIS A 29 13.00 -1.09 -26.39
C HIS A 29 11.69 -0.47 -26.90
N TRP A 30 11.28 0.67 -26.35
CA TRP A 30 10.08 1.39 -26.80
C TRP A 30 10.41 2.49 -27.83
N ILE A 31 11.67 2.87 -27.99
CA ILE A 31 12.11 4.05 -28.76
C ILE A 31 12.74 3.69 -30.12
N SER A 32 12.36 2.56 -30.70
CA SER A 32 12.83 2.15 -32.03
C SER A 32 12.57 3.24 -33.08
N GLY A 33 13.60 3.59 -33.85
CA GLY A 33 13.57 4.64 -34.88
C GLY A 33 13.63 6.07 -34.34
N VAL A 34 13.94 6.25 -33.04
CA VAL A 34 14.07 7.57 -32.40
C VAL A 34 15.37 7.65 -31.62
N SER A 35 16.05 8.77 -31.76
CA SER A 35 17.18 9.15 -30.91
C SER A 35 16.85 10.37 -30.09
N PHE A 36 17.50 10.52 -28.96
CA PHE A 36 17.38 11.64 -28.04
C PHE A 36 18.72 12.32 -27.99
N GLN A 37 18.73 13.62 -28.26
CA GLN A 37 19.86 14.49 -27.96
C GLN A 37 19.58 15.17 -26.63
N VAL A 38 20.45 14.92 -25.66
CA VAL A 38 20.31 15.43 -24.30
C VAL A 38 21.41 16.44 -24.04
N ASP A 39 21.01 17.64 -23.64
CA ASP A 39 21.90 18.67 -23.15
C ASP A 39 21.63 18.94 -21.67
N THR A 40 22.58 18.52 -20.84
CA THR A 40 22.56 18.65 -19.38
C THR A 40 22.97 20.04 -18.90
N THR A 41 23.52 20.91 -19.77
CA THR A 41 23.88 22.28 -19.38
C THR A 41 22.70 23.24 -19.46
N ILE A 42 21.81 23.02 -20.43
CA ILE A 42 20.61 23.83 -20.63
C ILE A 42 19.32 23.08 -20.26
N ASP A 43 19.44 21.87 -19.68
CA ASP A 43 18.32 21.00 -19.30
C ASP A 43 17.32 20.76 -20.45
N SER A 44 17.83 20.55 -21.68
CA SER A 44 17.00 20.37 -22.87
C SER A 44 17.11 18.96 -23.46
N VAL A 45 16.00 18.49 -24.02
CA VAL A 45 15.91 17.20 -24.70
C VAL A 45 15.26 17.39 -26.05
N ASP A 46 15.97 16.98 -27.10
CA ASP A 46 15.47 16.99 -28.47
C ASP A 46 15.30 15.56 -28.97
N PHE A 47 14.13 15.28 -29.56
CA PHE A 47 13.80 13.99 -30.15
C PHE A 47 14.14 14.06 -31.63
N ILE A 48 14.97 13.13 -32.08
CA ILE A 48 15.42 13.00 -33.46
C ILE A 48 14.70 11.79 -34.06
N PHE A 49 13.68 12.07 -34.88
CA PHE A 49 12.90 11.04 -35.55
C PHE A 49 13.44 10.76 -36.94
N GLU A 50 13.41 9.51 -37.37
CA GLU A 50 13.61 9.18 -38.78
C GLU A 50 12.44 9.69 -39.63
N ALA A 51 12.73 10.39 -40.74
CA ALA A 51 11.70 10.99 -41.58
C ALA A 51 10.71 9.98 -42.18
N GLN A 52 11.15 8.73 -42.39
CA GLN A 52 10.30 7.66 -42.95
C GLN A 52 9.36 7.04 -41.91
N GLY A 53 9.66 7.19 -40.61
CA GLY A 53 8.88 6.62 -39.50
C GLY A 53 8.11 7.66 -38.68
N PHE A 54 8.20 8.94 -39.03
CA PHE A 54 7.55 10.01 -38.29
C PHE A 54 6.03 9.98 -38.45
N ASN A 55 5.33 9.86 -37.32
CA ASN A 55 3.88 9.99 -37.23
C ASN A 55 3.55 10.71 -35.92
N PHE A 56 2.57 11.63 -35.95
CA PHE A 56 2.08 12.31 -34.75
C PHE A 56 1.65 11.35 -33.64
N HIS A 57 1.06 10.21 -33.99
CA HIS A 57 0.70 9.19 -32.99
C HIS A 57 1.95 8.60 -32.31
N ARG A 58 3.03 8.39 -33.08
CA ARG A 58 4.28 7.85 -32.57
C ARG A 58 5.00 8.85 -31.67
N LEU A 59 4.96 10.13 -32.03
CA LEU A 59 5.44 11.22 -31.18
C LEU A 59 4.71 11.23 -29.83
N GLN A 60 3.38 11.18 -29.84
CA GLN A 60 2.58 11.18 -28.62
C GLN A 60 2.84 9.94 -27.74
N GLU A 61 3.00 8.77 -28.35
CA GLU A 61 3.34 7.54 -27.65
C GLU A 61 4.69 7.67 -26.93
N ILE A 62 5.73 8.12 -27.63
CA ILE A 62 7.08 8.28 -27.06
C ILE A 62 7.09 9.35 -25.96
N GLN A 63 6.40 10.47 -26.16
CA GLN A 63 6.22 11.48 -25.11
C GLN A 63 5.57 10.88 -23.86
N THR A 64 4.52 10.07 -24.05
CA THR A 64 3.82 9.42 -22.94
C THR A 64 4.75 8.49 -22.17
N ILE A 65 5.54 7.67 -22.89
CA ILE A 65 6.49 6.74 -22.28
C ILE A 65 7.59 7.48 -21.51
N VAL A 66 8.14 8.55 -22.10
CA VAL A 66 9.16 9.39 -21.44
C VAL A 66 8.61 10.00 -20.14
N ILE A 67 7.43 10.61 -20.21
CA ILE A 67 6.77 11.21 -19.05
C ILE A 67 6.49 10.15 -17.97
N GLN A 68 5.98 8.98 -18.36
CA GLN A 68 5.70 7.89 -17.42
C GLN A 68 6.98 7.37 -16.78
N ALA A 69 8.02 7.10 -17.55
CA ALA A 69 9.29 6.56 -17.06
C ALA A 69 9.96 7.50 -16.06
N VAL A 70 10.07 8.79 -16.40
CA VAL A 70 10.70 9.81 -15.53
C VAL A 70 9.91 9.99 -14.23
N ASN A 71 8.58 10.09 -14.31
CA ASN A 71 7.75 10.24 -13.12
C ASN A 71 7.76 8.97 -12.24
N LEU A 72 7.83 7.79 -12.86
CA LEU A 72 7.89 6.53 -12.14
C LEU A 72 9.22 6.40 -11.39
N LEU A 73 10.34 6.71 -12.05
CA LEU A 73 11.64 6.77 -11.40
C LEU A 73 11.62 7.73 -10.21
N LYS A 74 11.08 8.94 -10.40
CA LYS A 74 11.00 9.92 -9.31
C LYS A 74 10.17 9.42 -8.13
N LEU A 75 9.00 8.83 -8.41
CA LEU A 75 8.15 8.27 -7.38
C LEU A 75 8.83 7.13 -6.60
N PHE A 76 9.59 6.29 -7.29
CA PHE A 76 10.24 5.13 -6.68
C PHE A 76 11.49 5.53 -5.90
N GLU A 77 12.21 6.57 -6.36
CA GLU A 77 13.29 7.19 -5.62
C GLU A 77 12.76 7.81 -4.32
N ASP A 78 11.69 8.61 -4.40
CA ASP A 78 11.10 9.29 -3.24
C ASP A 78 10.55 8.31 -2.20
N LYS A 79 10.13 7.12 -2.63
CA LYS A 79 9.66 6.03 -1.76
C LYS A 79 10.79 5.11 -1.27
N GLY A 80 12.03 5.29 -1.73
CA GLY A 80 13.17 4.47 -1.34
C GLY A 80 13.20 3.07 -1.98
N TYR A 81 12.45 2.85 -3.05
CA TYR A 81 12.49 1.60 -3.83
C TYR A 81 13.72 1.54 -4.75
N ILE A 82 14.21 2.69 -5.18
CA ILE A 82 15.43 2.82 -5.96
C ILE A 82 16.31 3.91 -5.37
N PHE A 83 17.61 3.79 -5.58
CA PHE A 83 18.56 4.87 -5.35
C PHE A 83 19.20 5.25 -6.67
N THR A 84 19.41 6.54 -6.88
CA THR A 84 20.13 7.02 -8.05
C THR A 84 21.40 7.75 -7.62
N PHE A 85 22.48 7.55 -8.37
CA PHE A 85 23.75 8.21 -8.11
C PHE A 85 24.46 8.50 -9.43
N ILE A 86 25.32 9.52 -9.42
CA ILE A 86 26.10 9.90 -10.61
C ILE A 86 27.45 9.22 -10.52
N ASN A 87 27.77 8.40 -11.52
CA ASN A 87 29.10 7.82 -11.63
C ASN A 87 30.05 8.84 -12.29
N ALA A 88 30.88 9.51 -11.47
CA ALA A 88 31.81 10.55 -11.92
C ALA A 88 32.77 10.11 -13.04
N ASN A 89 33.04 8.80 -13.14
CA ASN A 89 33.99 8.25 -14.12
C ASN A 89 33.34 7.91 -15.48
N GLN A 90 32.01 7.96 -15.59
CA GLN A 90 31.27 7.51 -16.77
C GLN A 90 30.35 8.59 -17.35
N LEU A 91 30.57 9.87 -17.02
CA LEU A 91 29.77 10.92 -17.62
C LEU A 91 30.06 11.01 -19.13
N PRO A 92 29.02 10.90 -19.97
CA PRO A 92 29.18 11.13 -21.39
C PRO A 92 29.53 12.61 -21.65
N PRO A 93 30.28 12.91 -22.73
CA PRO A 93 30.52 14.29 -23.13
C PRO A 93 29.20 14.97 -23.48
N ASN A 94 28.97 16.17 -22.94
CA ASN A 94 27.74 16.94 -23.17
C ASN A 94 27.89 17.86 -24.40
N PRO A 95 26.88 17.96 -25.28
CA PRO A 95 25.66 17.16 -25.35
C PRO A 95 25.93 15.74 -25.86
N PHE A 96 25.11 14.78 -25.44
CA PHE A 96 25.19 13.39 -25.88
C PHE A 96 23.90 12.94 -26.57
N THR A 97 24.03 11.99 -27.48
CA THR A 97 22.92 11.41 -28.23
C THR A 97 22.84 9.92 -27.98
N PHE A 98 21.63 9.40 -27.76
CA PHE A 98 21.37 7.97 -27.60
C PHE A 98 20.05 7.57 -28.28
N GLY A 99 19.85 6.27 -28.49
CA GLY A 99 18.61 5.71 -29.04
C GLY A 99 18.88 4.85 -30.26
N GLN A 100 17.83 4.62 -31.06
CA GLN A 100 17.82 3.64 -32.13
C GLN A 100 17.49 4.25 -33.50
N ALA A 101 17.82 5.53 -33.73
CA ALA A 101 17.69 6.11 -35.07
C ALA A 101 18.89 5.72 -35.94
N ALA A 102 18.63 5.38 -37.20
CA ALA A 102 19.64 5.11 -38.18
C ALA A 102 20.53 6.33 -38.42
N ILE A 103 21.83 6.09 -38.57
CA ILE A 103 22.81 7.12 -38.92
C ILE A 103 22.69 7.39 -40.43
N ASN A 104 22.76 8.65 -40.86
CA ASN A 104 22.70 9.11 -42.25
C ASN A 104 21.34 9.00 -42.97
N VAL A 105 20.23 8.89 -42.25
CA VAL A 105 18.89 9.08 -42.83
C VAL A 105 18.39 10.50 -42.59
N PRO A 106 17.46 11.04 -43.40
CA PRO A 106 16.83 12.32 -43.11
C PRO A 106 16.10 12.25 -41.77
N THR A 107 16.34 13.22 -40.89
CA THR A 107 15.76 13.26 -39.54
C THR A 107 14.93 14.51 -39.30
N ILE A 108 13.90 14.38 -38.47
CA ILE A 108 13.04 15.47 -38.03
C ILE A 108 13.33 15.72 -36.54
N PRO A 109 13.96 16.85 -36.18
CA PRO A 109 14.14 17.22 -34.78
C PRO A 109 12.83 17.76 -34.20
N TYR A 110 12.53 17.36 -32.95
CA TYR A 110 11.39 17.83 -32.18
C TYR A 110 11.84 18.19 -30.78
N HIS A 111 11.65 19.44 -30.38
CA HIS A 111 12.01 19.91 -29.04
C HIS A 111 10.94 19.51 -28.02
N PHE A 112 11.36 18.91 -26.91
CA PHE A 112 10.42 18.51 -25.87
C PHE A 112 9.88 19.74 -25.11
N PRO A 113 8.54 19.93 -25.05
CA PRO A 113 7.96 21.21 -24.64
C PRO A 113 7.94 21.48 -23.13
N ASP A 114 7.99 20.43 -22.28
CA ASP A 114 7.90 20.61 -20.82
C ASP A 114 9.30 20.60 -20.16
N PRO A 115 9.78 21.75 -19.66
CA PRO A 115 11.12 21.87 -19.09
C PRO A 115 11.30 21.10 -17.78
N ARG A 116 10.22 20.80 -17.03
CA ARG A 116 10.33 20.04 -15.77
C ARG A 116 10.67 18.59 -16.06
N ILE A 117 9.99 18.01 -17.04
CA ILE A 117 10.26 16.64 -17.47
C ILE A 117 11.62 16.59 -18.19
N SER A 118 11.95 17.56 -19.05
CA SER A 118 13.28 17.64 -19.69
C SER A 118 14.41 17.63 -18.66
N LYS A 119 14.32 18.47 -17.62
CA LYS A 119 15.29 18.48 -16.52
C LYS A 119 15.39 17.12 -15.83
N MET A 120 14.28 16.53 -15.43
CA MET A 120 14.31 15.21 -14.77
C MET A 120 14.85 14.13 -15.70
N PHE A 121 14.54 14.19 -17.00
CA PHE A 121 15.07 13.29 -18.00
C PHE A 121 16.59 13.41 -18.13
N CYS A 122 17.13 14.64 -18.17
CA CYS A 122 18.56 14.91 -18.14
C CYS A 122 19.21 14.30 -16.88
N GLU A 123 18.61 14.54 -15.71
CA GLU A 123 19.10 14.01 -14.43
C GLU A 123 19.14 12.48 -14.40
N TYR A 124 18.08 11.80 -14.82
CA TYR A 124 18.02 10.33 -14.81
C TYR A 124 18.75 9.67 -15.98
N SER A 125 19.11 10.43 -17.02
CA SER A 125 19.93 9.92 -18.13
C SER A 125 21.40 9.76 -17.73
N ILE A 126 21.90 10.61 -16.84
CA ILE A 126 23.28 10.53 -16.33
C ILE A 126 23.42 9.70 -15.05
N ARG A 127 22.32 9.49 -14.33
CA ARG A 127 22.32 8.73 -13.09
C ARG A 127 22.17 7.24 -13.35
N GLU A 128 22.90 6.46 -12.57
CA GLU A 128 22.76 5.03 -12.51
C GLU A 128 21.76 4.64 -11.41
N ILE A 129 20.91 3.66 -11.70
CA ILE A 129 19.78 3.22 -10.89
C ILE A 129 20.19 1.95 -10.16
N PHE A 130 20.15 2.01 -8.83
CA PHE A 130 20.34 0.87 -7.95
C PHE A 130 19.02 0.43 -7.35
N VAL A 131 18.75 -0.86 -7.45
CA VAL A 131 17.54 -1.49 -6.93
C VAL A 131 17.71 -1.79 -5.45
N THR A 132 16.70 -1.45 -4.65
CA THR A 132 16.66 -1.87 -3.25
C THR A 132 15.86 -3.18 -3.09
N PRO A 133 16.10 -3.96 -2.03
CA PRO A 133 15.31 -5.17 -1.73
C PRO A 133 13.81 -4.88 -1.55
N GLU A 134 13.44 -3.65 -1.19
CA GLU A 134 12.04 -3.24 -1.05
C GLU A 134 11.32 -3.22 -2.40
N LEU A 135 12.02 -2.91 -3.51
CA LEU A 135 11.43 -2.97 -4.85
C LEU A 135 11.12 -4.42 -5.24
N ASP A 136 12.06 -5.33 -5.00
CA ASP A 136 11.86 -6.75 -5.30
C ASP A 136 10.65 -7.30 -4.53
N LYS A 137 10.57 -6.99 -3.24
CA LYS A 137 9.41 -7.34 -2.42
C LYS A 137 8.11 -6.72 -2.95
N PHE A 138 8.13 -5.45 -3.35
CA PHE A 138 6.95 -4.77 -3.91
C PHE A 138 6.45 -5.43 -5.20
N ILE A 139 7.35 -5.85 -6.08
CA ILE A 139 7.00 -6.57 -7.32
C ILE A 139 6.46 -7.97 -7.00
N ASN A 140 7.11 -8.69 -6.08
CA ASN A 140 6.68 -10.03 -5.66
C ASN A 140 5.33 -10.02 -4.93
N ASP A 141 5.02 -8.94 -4.20
CA ASP A 141 3.72 -8.71 -3.55
C ASP A 141 2.62 -8.24 -4.54
N GLY A 142 2.89 -8.24 -5.85
CA GLY A 142 1.91 -7.91 -6.89
C GLY A 142 1.68 -6.40 -7.05
N PHE A 143 2.73 -5.59 -6.89
CA PHE A 143 2.67 -4.12 -6.93
C PHE A 143 1.81 -3.53 -5.79
N ILE A 144 1.74 -4.23 -4.66
CA ILE A 144 1.05 -3.77 -3.45
C ILE A 144 2.09 -3.19 -2.50
N THR A 145 1.85 -1.96 -2.04
CA THR A 145 2.79 -1.33 -1.11
C THR A 145 2.76 -2.01 0.27
N ARG A 146 3.87 -1.95 1.00
CA ARG A 146 3.95 -2.52 2.36
C ARG A 146 2.85 -1.99 3.30
N GLU A 147 2.51 -0.71 3.14
CA GLU A 147 1.44 -0.03 3.88
C GLU A 147 0.07 -0.64 3.55
N GLU A 148 -0.22 -0.83 2.25
CA GLU A 148 -1.44 -1.46 1.79
C GLU A 148 -1.54 -2.93 2.24
N GLY A 149 -0.43 -3.67 2.24
CA GLY A 149 -0.37 -5.01 2.79
C GLY A 149 -0.74 -5.06 4.28
N ARG A 150 -0.27 -4.09 5.07
CA ARG A 150 -0.63 -3.95 6.50
C ARG A 150 -2.10 -3.57 6.67
N ALA A 151 -2.60 -2.62 5.88
CA ALA A 151 -3.99 -2.21 5.90
C ALA A 151 -4.94 -3.37 5.52
N ASN A 152 -4.59 -4.17 4.51
CA ASN A 152 -5.41 -5.30 4.08
C ASN A 152 -5.46 -6.40 5.16
N ARG A 153 -4.33 -6.67 5.83
CA ARG A 153 -4.30 -7.60 6.99
C ARG A 153 -5.19 -7.09 8.13
N GLN A 154 -5.09 -5.81 8.48
CA GLN A 154 -5.95 -5.20 9.50
C GLN A 154 -7.42 -5.29 9.12
N TRP A 155 -7.76 -4.97 7.88
CA TRP A 155 -9.13 -5.06 7.37
C TRP A 155 -9.70 -6.47 7.48
N PHE A 156 -8.91 -7.49 7.15
CA PHE A 156 -9.29 -8.88 7.28
C PHE A 156 -9.52 -9.29 8.74
N THR A 157 -8.60 -8.94 9.64
CA THR A 157 -8.75 -9.18 11.08
C THR A 157 -9.99 -8.50 11.63
N THR A 158 -10.25 -7.24 11.26
CA THR A 158 -11.45 -6.49 11.67
C THR A 158 -12.73 -7.15 11.16
N LYS A 159 -12.76 -7.68 9.93
CA LYS A 159 -13.91 -8.44 9.41
C LYS A 159 -14.17 -9.72 10.20
N ILE A 160 -13.13 -10.46 10.58
CA ILE A 160 -13.28 -11.65 11.41
C ILE A 160 -13.79 -11.28 12.80
N ALA A 161 -13.19 -10.27 13.43
CA ALA A 161 -13.60 -9.78 14.74
C ALA A 161 -15.07 -9.34 14.74
N LEU A 162 -15.51 -8.63 13.68
CA LEU A 162 -16.90 -8.22 13.51
C LEU A 162 -17.85 -9.42 13.40
N LYS A 163 -17.49 -10.46 12.65
CA LYS A 163 -18.29 -11.70 12.55
C LYS A 163 -18.42 -12.41 13.90
N VAL A 164 -17.32 -12.52 14.64
CA VAL A 164 -17.30 -13.15 15.98
C VAL A 164 -18.15 -12.33 16.96
N ALA A 165 -18.06 -11.00 16.91
CA ALA A 165 -18.87 -10.13 17.75
C ALA A 165 -20.37 -10.31 17.47
N ILE A 166 -20.78 -10.35 16.20
CA ILE A 166 -22.18 -10.62 15.81
C ILE A 166 -22.64 -11.98 16.33
N ALA A 167 -21.83 -13.03 16.16
CA ALA A 167 -22.16 -14.38 16.63
C ALA A 167 -22.30 -14.42 18.17
N ALA A 168 -21.39 -13.77 18.90
CA ALA A 168 -21.46 -13.67 20.36
C ALA A 168 -22.72 -12.93 20.82
N LEU A 169 -23.11 -11.86 20.11
CA LEU A 169 -24.30 -11.07 20.42
C LEU A 169 -25.59 -11.90 20.20
N LEU A 170 -25.67 -12.65 19.09
CA LEU A 170 -26.77 -13.56 18.82
C LEU A 170 -26.85 -14.69 19.84
N LEU A 171 -25.72 -15.26 20.25
CA LEU A 171 -25.64 -16.31 21.25
C LEU A 171 -26.09 -15.79 22.62
N ASN A 172 -25.65 -14.59 23.03
CA ASN A 172 -26.10 -13.96 24.27
C ASN A 172 -27.61 -13.70 24.25
N MET A 173 -28.15 -13.20 23.14
CA MET A 173 -29.59 -13.00 22.97
C MET A 173 -30.35 -14.33 23.10
N PHE A 174 -29.85 -15.39 22.49
CA PHE A 174 -30.45 -16.73 22.56
C PHE A 174 -30.45 -17.31 23.98
N PHE A 175 -29.33 -17.22 24.71
CA PHE A 175 -29.26 -17.64 26.10
C PHE A 175 -30.20 -16.83 27.00
N ASN A 176 -30.33 -15.53 26.75
CA ASN A 176 -31.23 -14.68 27.52
C ASN A 176 -32.70 -15.08 27.30
N ILE A 177 -33.09 -15.38 26.06
CA ILE A 177 -34.44 -15.88 25.72
C ILE A 177 -34.71 -17.24 26.35
N LEU A 178 -33.77 -18.20 26.23
CA LEU A 178 -33.91 -19.51 26.85
C LEU A 178 -34.07 -19.43 28.37
N ASN A 179 -33.29 -18.56 29.02
CA ASN A 179 -33.35 -18.39 30.47
C ASN A 179 -34.71 -17.81 30.90
N ILE A 180 -35.27 -16.86 30.13
CA ILE A 180 -36.65 -16.37 30.34
C ILE A 180 -37.66 -17.50 30.17
N TRP A 181 -37.50 -18.36 29.17
CA TRP A 181 -38.44 -19.46 28.90
C TRP A 181 -38.40 -20.57 29.95
N ILE A 182 -37.21 -20.98 30.40
CA ILE A 182 -37.03 -21.92 31.51
C ILE A 182 -37.67 -21.36 32.78
N LYS A 183 -37.40 -20.08 33.09
CA LYS A 183 -37.99 -19.39 34.25
C LYS A 183 -39.52 -19.24 34.15
N TYR A 184 -40.07 -19.22 32.95
CA TYR A 184 -41.53 -19.23 32.72
C TYR A 184 -42.12 -20.64 32.91
N SER A 185 -41.42 -21.69 32.48
CA SER A 185 -41.84 -23.09 32.62
C SER A 185 -41.84 -23.58 34.08
N ASP A 186 -40.93 -23.09 34.91
CA ASP A 186 -40.88 -23.42 36.35
C ASP A 186 -42.01 -22.76 37.17
N ASN A 187 -42.78 -21.84 36.59
CA ASN A 187 -43.90 -21.18 37.26
C ASN A 187 -45.27 -21.87 37.04
N HIS A 188 -45.31 -23.12 36.55
CA HIS A 188 -46.53 -23.92 36.59
C HIS A 188 -46.72 -24.57 37.99
N PRO A 189 -47.75 -24.17 38.75
CA PRO A 189 -47.93 -24.66 40.11
C PRO A 189 -48.48 -26.10 40.09
N PRO A 190 -47.93 -27.06 40.86
CA PRO A 190 -48.70 -28.23 41.20
C PRO A 190 -49.82 -27.83 42.17
N ALA A 191 -51.00 -28.38 41.93
CA ALA A 191 -52.17 -28.19 42.74
C ALA A 191 -51.94 -28.65 44.19
N ASN A 192 -52.13 -27.71 45.12
CA ASN A 192 -52.70 -27.84 46.46
C ASN A 192 -52.21 -28.99 47.38
N THR A 193 -51.45 -28.66 48.42
CA THR A 193 -51.66 -29.24 49.76
C THR A 193 -51.10 -28.33 50.85
N ASN A 194 -51.95 -27.97 51.81
CA ASN A 194 -51.57 -27.28 53.03
C ASN A 194 -50.57 -28.10 53.86
N ALA A 195 -49.43 -27.52 54.23
CA ALA A 195 -48.70 -27.91 55.43
C ALA A 195 -47.89 -26.73 55.99
N LYS A 196 -48.09 -26.51 57.28
CA LYS A 196 -47.45 -25.52 58.14
C LYS A 196 -45.93 -25.70 58.25
N ASN A 197 -45.29 -24.55 58.52
CA ASN A 197 -44.12 -24.33 59.38
C ASN A 197 -42.68 -24.42 58.83
N GLN A 198 -42.01 -23.28 59.01
CA GLN A 198 -40.69 -23.06 59.62
C GLN A 198 -39.44 -22.83 58.73
N THR A 199 -38.86 -21.66 59.03
CA THR A 199 -37.42 -21.33 59.14
C THR A 199 -36.54 -21.37 57.90
N ALA A 200 -36.22 -20.19 57.37
CA ALA A 200 -34.90 -19.54 57.53
C ALA A 200 -34.76 -18.47 56.43
N ARG A 201 -34.71 -17.20 56.84
CA ARG A 201 -34.42 -16.05 55.98
C ARG A 201 -32.91 -15.83 56.02
N PRO A 202 -32.15 -16.01 54.93
CA PRO A 202 -30.93 -15.26 54.78
C PRO A 202 -31.32 -13.84 54.34
N GLU A 203 -30.99 -12.86 55.17
CA GLU A 203 -30.94 -11.47 54.75
C GLU A 203 -29.90 -11.32 53.63
N SER A 204 -30.34 -11.02 52.42
CA SER A 204 -29.49 -10.32 51.45
C SER A 204 -29.92 -8.86 51.43
N LYS A 205 -29.12 -8.02 52.09
CA LYS A 205 -29.16 -6.57 51.98
C LYS A 205 -28.82 -6.22 50.52
N VAL A 206 -29.83 -5.94 49.70
CA VAL A 206 -29.63 -5.25 48.42
C VAL A 206 -29.92 -3.78 48.68
N THR A 207 -28.85 -3.03 48.93
CA THR A 207 -28.89 -1.57 48.89
C THR A 207 -28.86 -1.16 47.43
N SER A 208 -29.97 -0.64 46.92
CA SER A 208 -30.04 0.01 45.62
C SER A 208 -29.55 1.45 45.77
N ASP A 209 -28.28 1.70 45.46
CA ASP A 209 -27.80 3.07 45.25
C ASP A 209 -28.00 3.44 43.78
N THR A 210 -29.10 4.12 43.52
CA THR A 210 -29.33 4.82 42.26
C THR A 210 -28.51 6.09 42.28
N THR A 211 -27.32 6.10 41.66
CA THR A 211 -26.65 7.36 41.29
C THR A 211 -26.86 7.62 39.82
N ILE A 212 -27.78 8.54 39.53
CA ILE A 212 -27.78 9.27 38.26
C ILE A 212 -26.59 10.23 38.33
N VAL A 213 -25.59 10.03 37.48
CA VAL A 213 -24.58 11.06 37.20
C VAL A 213 -24.37 11.13 35.71
N SER A 214 -24.74 12.28 35.17
CA SER A 214 -24.52 12.72 33.80
C SER A 214 -23.04 12.79 33.45
N ASP A 215 -22.80 12.60 32.16
CA ASP A 215 -21.69 13.09 31.38
C ASP A 215 -20.27 12.57 31.63
N THR A 216 -19.70 12.20 30.48
CA THR A 216 -18.28 12.23 30.11
C THR A 216 -17.36 11.09 30.59
N VAL A 217 -16.93 10.33 29.56
CA VAL A 217 -15.57 9.83 29.32
C VAL A 217 -15.25 8.38 29.74
N VAL A 218 -15.04 7.58 28.68
CA VAL A 218 -14.00 6.56 28.45
C VAL A 218 -13.29 6.03 29.69
N LYS A 219 -13.37 4.70 29.91
CA LYS A 219 -12.39 4.01 30.75
C LYS A 219 -11.95 2.67 30.19
N ILE A 220 -10.63 2.58 30.09
CA ILE A 220 -9.78 1.47 29.68
C ILE A 220 -9.89 0.34 30.71
N THR A 221 -10.03 -0.91 30.24
CA THR A 221 -10.05 -2.10 31.10
C THR A 221 -8.66 -2.72 31.15
N THR A 222 -7.95 -2.54 32.27
CA THR A 222 -6.76 -3.32 32.62
C THR A 222 -7.21 -4.64 33.26
N ILE A 223 -6.85 -5.77 32.66
CA ILE A 223 -7.14 -7.11 33.19
C ILE A 223 -6.04 -7.48 34.20
N GLY A 224 -6.38 -7.48 35.49
CA GLY A 224 -5.53 -8.05 36.54
C GLY A 224 -5.78 -9.54 36.69
N ILE A 225 -4.79 -10.36 36.32
CA ILE A 225 -4.80 -11.82 36.54
C ILE A 225 -4.37 -12.07 37.99
N ASN A 226 -5.29 -12.58 38.82
CA ASN A 226 -4.99 -13.04 40.17
C ASN A 226 -4.35 -14.44 40.11
N SER A 227 -3.02 -14.52 40.16
CA SER A 227 -2.32 -15.78 40.46
C SER A 227 -2.12 -15.91 41.97
N LYS A 228 -2.81 -16.88 42.60
CA LYS A 228 -2.47 -17.34 43.95
C LYS A 228 -1.10 -18.01 43.91
N ILE A 229 -0.15 -17.50 44.70
CA ILE A 229 1.12 -18.17 44.99
C ILE A 229 1.01 -18.69 46.42
N ASP A 230 0.93 -20.01 46.56
CA ASP A 230 1.00 -20.69 47.84
C ASP A 230 2.42 -20.57 48.41
N THR A 231 2.48 -20.16 49.68
CA THR A 231 3.73 -20.03 50.44
C THR A 231 4.09 -21.38 51.03
N ILE A 232 5.18 -22.00 50.57
CA ILE A 232 5.79 -23.15 51.24
C ILE A 232 6.99 -22.66 52.06
N LYS A 233 6.90 -22.78 53.39
CA LYS A 233 8.02 -22.65 54.31
C LYS A 233 8.85 -23.93 54.32
N LYS A 234 10.15 -23.83 54.02
CA LYS A 234 11.22 -24.44 54.80
C LYS A 234 12.55 -23.76 54.50
#